data_AF-A0A4R2GX07-F1
#
_entry.id   AF-A0A4R2GX07-F1
#
_cell.length_a   1.000
_cell.length_b   1.000
_cell.length_c   1.000
_cell.angle_alpha   90.00
_cell.angle_beta   90.00
_cell.angle_gamma   90.00
#
_symmetry.space_group_name_H-M   'P 1'
#
loop_
_entity.id
_entity.type
_entity.pdbx_description
1 polymer ?
#
loop_
_entity_poly.entity_id
_entity_poly.type
_entity_poly.pdbx_seq_one_letter_code
_entity_poly.pdbx_strand_id
1 'polypeptide(L)'
;MTETGSRIQTLPDGVHGDGERLWRAKKGATSTFEEHVAARRLFMDLHRDEFWNPWRLEEQAAELERAQQIMGEWERAEPGFRRRTKRQIEAEIRPCRQPPAVAVPPGRRAPAGAALDWTAVGTAATFCSVYLTMPVHVEVTGDMVTSTGTRIGSEQLMLIVAQRVQARVLAARA
;
A
#
# COMPACT_ATOMS: atom_id res chain seq x y z
N MET A 1 -6.98 22.16 -0.15
CA MET A 1 -5.83 21.24 -0.16
C MET A 1 -4.60 22.13 -0.20
N THR A 2 -3.86 22.25 0.90
CA THR A 2 -2.58 22.96 0.89
C THR A 2 -1.62 22.12 0.09
N GLU A 3 -1.29 22.55 -1.12
CA GLU A 3 -0.07 22.10 -1.80
C GLU A 3 1.08 22.51 -0.89
N THR A 4 1.51 21.58 -0.05
CA THR A 4 2.80 21.69 0.61
C THR A 4 3.82 21.61 -0.52
N GLY A 5 4.10 22.75 -1.15
CA GLY A 5 5.12 22.84 -2.18
C GLY A 5 6.41 22.35 -1.53
N SER A 6 6.82 21.13 -1.87
CA SER A 6 8.08 20.55 -1.41
C SER A 6 9.18 21.48 -1.84
N ARG A 7 9.61 22.34 -0.92
CA ARG A 7 10.66 23.31 -1.18
C ARG A 7 11.95 22.52 -1.23
N ILE A 8 12.51 22.42 -2.43
CA ILE A 8 13.85 21.89 -2.64
C ILE A 8 14.82 22.75 -1.84
N GLN A 9 15.58 22.11 -0.95
CA GLN A 9 16.62 22.75 -0.14
C GLN A 9 17.96 22.15 -0.51
N THR A 10 18.94 23.00 -0.80
CA THR A 10 20.34 22.58 -0.99
C THR A 10 21.11 22.86 0.29
N LEU A 11 21.65 21.80 0.88
CA LEU A 11 22.49 21.82 2.08
C LEU A 11 23.98 21.78 1.66
N PRO A 12 24.90 22.04 2.60
CA PRO A 12 26.33 21.82 2.38
C PRO A 12 26.65 20.40 1.89
N ASP A 13 27.85 20.23 1.33
CA ASP A 13 28.37 18.93 0.86
C ASP A 13 27.55 18.26 -0.26
N GLY A 14 26.84 19.07 -1.08
CA GLY A 14 26.05 18.57 -2.20
C GLY A 14 24.87 17.70 -1.76
N VAL A 15 24.33 17.95 -0.56
CA VAL A 15 23.15 17.27 -0.04
C VAL A 15 21.91 18.08 -0.41
N HIS A 16 20.89 17.41 -0.95
CA HIS A 16 19.63 18.02 -1.35
C HIS A 16 18.48 17.42 -0.53
N GLY A 17 17.50 18.25 -0.17
CA GLY A 17 16.33 17.86 0.58
C GLY A 17 15.03 18.15 -0.18
N ASP A 18 14.11 17.19 -0.19
CA ASP A 18 12.75 17.34 -0.74
C ASP A 18 11.71 17.71 0.34
N GLY A 19 12.18 18.01 1.57
CA GLY A 19 11.37 18.28 2.75
C GLY A 19 11.10 17.04 3.61
N GLU A 20 11.15 15.83 3.05
CA GLU A 20 10.99 14.57 3.78
C GLU A 20 12.32 13.84 3.98
N ARG A 21 13.17 13.87 2.96
CA ARG A 21 14.37 13.03 2.85
C ARG A 21 15.55 13.84 2.35
N LEU A 22 16.74 13.40 2.78
CA LEU A 22 18.01 13.96 2.32
C LEU A 22 18.65 13.02 1.31
N TRP A 23 19.18 13.59 0.24
CA TRP A 23 19.73 12.90 -0.90
C TRP A 23 21.09 13.47 -1.29
N ARG A 24 21.96 12.64 -1.84
CA ARG A 24 23.25 13.04 -2.39
C ARG A 24 23.42 12.35 -3.73
N ALA A 25 23.91 13.10 -4.72
CA ALA A 25 24.26 12.54 -6.02
C ALA A 25 25.48 11.60 -5.89
N LYS A 26 25.43 10.42 -6.52
CA LYS A 26 26.60 9.55 -6.62
C LYS A 26 27.65 10.18 -7.52
N LYS A 27 28.91 9.75 -7.37
CA LYS A 27 29.99 10.20 -8.25
C LYS A 27 29.68 9.82 -9.70
N GLY A 28 29.61 10.83 -10.58
CA GLY A 28 29.30 10.65 -12.00
C GLY A 28 27.81 10.66 -12.34
N ALA A 29 26.94 11.02 -11.39
CA ALA A 29 25.53 11.30 -11.71
C ALA A 29 25.44 12.42 -12.76
N THR A 30 24.56 12.22 -13.74
CA THR A 30 24.32 13.19 -14.83
C THR A 30 23.00 13.91 -14.64
N SER A 31 22.06 13.31 -13.89
CA SER A 31 20.76 13.88 -13.58
C SER A 31 20.81 14.97 -12.51
N THR A 32 19.89 15.92 -12.59
CA THR A 32 19.68 16.96 -11.56
C THR A 32 18.82 16.45 -10.40
N PHE A 33 18.79 17.18 -9.29
CA PHE A 33 17.96 16.81 -8.15
C PHE A 33 16.46 16.93 -8.48
N GLU A 34 16.08 17.92 -9.27
CA GLU A 34 14.72 18.12 -9.76
C GLU A 34 14.26 16.92 -10.59
N GLU A 35 15.12 16.42 -11.47
CA GLU A 35 14.87 15.20 -12.26
C GLU A 35 14.72 13.97 -11.36
N HIS A 36 15.52 13.86 -10.30
CA HIS A 36 15.37 12.79 -9.30
C HIS A 36 14.02 12.83 -8.60
N VAL A 37 13.58 14.00 -8.14
CA VAL A 37 12.27 14.17 -7.49
C VAL A 37 11.13 13.84 -8.46
N ALA A 38 11.22 14.31 -9.71
CA ALA A 38 10.24 14.02 -10.75
C ALA A 38 10.18 12.51 -11.08
N ALA A 39 11.33 11.86 -11.26
CA ALA A 39 11.43 10.42 -11.52
C ALA A 39 10.84 9.60 -10.37
N ARG A 40 11.14 9.98 -9.13
CA ARG A 40 10.61 9.31 -7.93
C ARG A 40 9.09 9.45 -7.83
N ARG A 41 8.54 10.63 -8.15
CA ARG A 41 7.08 10.85 -8.19
C ARG A 41 6.41 9.99 -9.27
N LEU A 42 6.95 10.01 -10.49
CA LEU A 42 6.47 9.19 -11.60
C LEU A 42 6.48 7.70 -11.25
N PHE A 43 7.58 7.21 -10.66
CA PHE A 43 7.69 5.83 -10.21
C PHE A 43 6.58 5.45 -9.22
N MET A 44 6.29 6.32 -8.24
CA MET A 44 5.22 6.07 -7.26
C MET A 44 3.83 6.11 -7.89
N ASP A 45 3.58 7.04 -8.82
CA ASP A 45 2.29 7.15 -9.49
C ASP A 45 2.04 5.93 -10.41
N LEU A 46 3.07 5.47 -11.15
CA LEU A 46 2.99 4.26 -11.96
C LEU A 46 2.63 3.01 -11.17
N HIS A 47 3.28 2.77 -10.02
CA HIS A 47 2.97 1.62 -9.17
C HIS A 47 1.65 1.77 -8.41
N ARG A 48 1.19 3.01 -8.16
CA ARG A 48 -0.15 3.24 -7.62
C ARG A 48 -1.23 2.80 -8.62
N ASP A 49 -1.01 3.09 -9.90
CA ASP A 49 -1.96 2.79 -10.97
C ASP A 49 -1.88 1.33 -11.44
N GLU A 50 -0.73 0.65 -11.28
CA GLU A 50 -0.55 -0.79 -11.58
C GLU A 50 -1.67 -1.65 -10.97
N PHE A 51 -2.12 -1.29 -9.77
CA PHE A 51 -3.21 -1.99 -9.10
C PHE A 51 -4.54 -1.94 -9.87
N TRP A 52 -4.82 -0.83 -10.57
CA TRP A 52 -6.05 -0.64 -11.34
C TRP A 52 -5.90 -1.04 -12.80
N ASN A 53 -4.69 -0.90 -13.36
CA ASN A 53 -4.37 -1.25 -14.73
C ASN A 53 -3.03 -2.01 -14.75
N PRO A 54 -3.04 -3.36 -14.79
CA PRO A 54 -1.81 -4.14 -14.78
C PRO A 54 -0.92 -3.89 -16.02
N TRP A 55 -1.50 -3.43 -17.13
CA TRP A 55 -0.76 -3.12 -18.36
C TRP A 55 -0.04 -1.76 -18.30
N ARG A 56 -0.31 -0.94 -17.28
CA ARG A 56 0.24 0.42 -17.17
C ARG A 56 1.77 0.44 -17.13
N LEU A 57 2.38 -0.55 -16.49
CA LEU A 57 3.84 -0.67 -16.44
C LEU A 57 4.42 -1.07 -17.79
N GLU A 58 3.72 -1.90 -18.57
CA GLU A 58 4.16 -2.28 -19.91
C GLU A 58 4.05 -1.11 -20.89
N GLU A 59 2.94 -0.36 -20.83
CA GLU A 59 2.72 0.83 -21.64
C GLU A 59 3.74 1.94 -21.38
N GLN A 60 4.23 2.04 -20.14
CA GLN A 60 5.20 3.06 -19.72
C GLN A 60 6.56 2.46 -19.34
N ALA A 61 6.94 1.33 -19.95
CA ALA A 61 8.16 0.62 -19.61
C ALA A 61 9.41 1.50 -19.80
N ALA A 62 9.43 2.32 -20.87
CA ALA A 62 10.56 3.20 -21.18
C ALA A 62 10.71 4.34 -20.14
N GLU A 63 9.59 4.94 -19.74
CA GLU A 63 9.55 5.96 -18.70
C GLU A 63 9.94 5.39 -17.33
N LEU A 64 9.49 4.17 -17.03
CA LEU A 64 9.84 3.46 -15.81
C LEU A 64 11.34 3.16 -15.76
N GLU A 65 11.93 2.65 -16.84
CA GLU A 65 13.37 2.37 -16.93
C GLU A 65 14.19 3.65 -16.74
N ARG A 66 13.80 4.73 -17.43
CA ARG A 66 14.44 6.05 -17.27
C ARG A 66 14.34 6.56 -15.83
N ALA A 67 13.17 6.43 -15.21
CA ALA A 67 12.97 6.84 -13.82
C ALA A 67 13.85 6.02 -12.86
N GLN A 68 13.96 4.71 -13.08
CA GLN A 68 14.83 3.83 -12.30
C GLN A 68 16.31 4.20 -12.46
N GLN A 69 16.75 4.52 -13.69
CA GLN A 69 18.11 4.99 -13.95
C GLN A 69 18.41 6.27 -13.17
N ILE A 70 17.58 7.30 -13.31
CA ILE A 70 17.73 8.57 -12.58
C ILE A 70 17.73 8.32 -11.07
N MET A 71 16.80 7.54 -10.53
CA MET A 71 16.80 7.21 -9.10
C MET A 71 18.06 6.46 -8.66
N GLY A 72 18.63 5.63 -9.54
CA GLY A 72 19.86 4.89 -9.31
C GLY A 72 21.11 5.77 -9.21
N GLU A 73 21.09 7.00 -9.74
CA GLU A 73 22.19 7.97 -9.64
C GLU A 73 22.27 8.67 -8.29
N TRP A 74 21.24 8.54 -7.45
CA TRP A 74 21.14 9.22 -6.17
C TRP A 74 21.17 8.23 -5.00
N GLU A 75 21.64 8.70 -3.85
CA GLU A 75 21.65 7.93 -2.61
C GLU A 75 21.13 8.74 -1.43
N ARG A 76 20.56 8.06 -0.44
CA ARG A 76 20.09 8.73 0.78
C ARG A 76 21.26 9.23 1.61
N ALA A 77 21.15 10.47 2.06
CA ALA A 77 22.12 11.19 2.87
C ALA A 77 21.62 11.49 4.29
N GLU A 78 20.54 10.84 4.73
CA GLU A 78 20.03 10.96 6.10
C GLU A 78 21.10 10.51 7.13
N PRO A 79 21.32 11.28 8.21
CA PRO A 79 22.24 10.90 9.27
C PRO A 79 21.85 9.54 9.88
N GLY A 80 22.79 8.58 9.87
CA GLY A 80 22.55 7.24 10.41
C GLY A 80 21.80 6.29 9.49
N PHE A 81 21.42 6.71 8.28
CA PHE A 81 20.85 5.79 7.29
C PHE A 81 21.88 4.75 6.88
N ARG A 82 21.54 3.47 7.10
CA ARG A 82 22.36 2.33 6.68
C ARG A 82 21.64 1.58 5.58
N ARG A 83 22.34 1.33 4.46
CA ARG A 83 21.82 0.44 3.42
C ARG A 83 21.60 -0.94 4.04
N ARG A 84 20.38 -1.44 3.92
CA ARG A 84 20.03 -2.80 4.31
C ARG A 84 20.04 -3.69 3.08
N THR A 85 20.55 -4.90 3.23
CA THR A 85 20.45 -5.92 2.17
C THR A 85 19.02 -6.44 2.10
N LYS A 86 18.62 -7.01 0.95
CA LYS A 86 17.31 -7.68 0.80
C LYS A 86 17.05 -8.68 1.94
N ARG A 87 18.07 -9.48 2.29
CA ARG A 87 18.00 -10.44 3.41
C ARG A 87 17.75 -9.78 4.76
N GLN A 88 18.36 -8.63 5.04
CA GLN A 88 18.12 -7.88 6.28
C GLN A 88 16.71 -7.30 6.34
N ILE A 89 16.22 -6.78 5.20
CA ILE A 89 14.85 -6.27 5.08
C ILE A 89 13.85 -7.42 5.27
N GLU A 90 14.03 -8.56 4.60
CA GLU A 90 13.17 -9.74 4.73
C GLU A 90 13.18 -10.31 6.16
N ALA A 91 14.32 -10.29 6.84
CA ALA A 91 14.42 -10.74 8.23
C ALA A 91 13.65 -9.84 9.20
N GLU A 92 13.55 -8.54 8.90
CA GLU A 92 12.82 -7.55 9.69
C GLU A 92 11.32 -7.53 9.37
N ILE A 93 10.97 -7.62 8.08
CA ILE A 93 9.57 -7.68 7.61
C ILE A 93 8.94 -9.03 7.95
N ARG A 94 9.74 -10.09 8.16
CA ARG A 94 9.23 -11.38 8.64
C ARG A 94 8.32 -11.08 9.82
N PRO A 95 7.00 -11.35 9.70
CA PRO A 95 6.04 -10.90 10.67
C PRO A 95 6.47 -11.41 12.04
N CYS A 96 6.35 -10.57 13.07
CA CYS A 96 6.31 -11.02 14.46
C CYS A 96 5.55 -12.33 14.46
N ARG A 97 6.27 -13.42 14.76
CA ARG A 97 5.76 -14.78 14.85
C ARG A 97 4.33 -14.68 15.39
N GLN A 98 3.34 -15.07 14.58
CA GLN A 98 1.93 -15.00 15.00
C GLN A 98 1.85 -15.45 16.45
N PRO A 99 1.27 -14.65 17.37
CA PRO A 99 1.12 -15.10 18.73
C PRO A 99 0.41 -16.47 18.67
N PRO A 100 0.82 -17.45 19.49
CA PRO A 100 0.16 -18.74 19.50
C PRO A 100 -1.34 -18.49 19.64
N ALA A 101 -2.15 -19.16 18.81
CA ALA A 101 -3.60 -19.01 18.83
C ALA A 101 -4.09 -19.08 20.28
N VAL A 102 -4.65 -17.97 20.77
CA VAL A 102 -5.28 -17.94 22.08
C VAL A 102 -6.49 -18.85 21.97
N ALA A 103 -6.46 -19.99 22.66
CA ALA A 103 -7.58 -20.92 22.69
C ALA A 103 -8.83 -20.17 23.13
N VAL A 104 -9.81 -20.04 22.24
CA VAL A 104 -11.11 -19.47 22.56
C VAL A 104 -11.81 -20.46 23.50
N PRO A 105 -12.17 -20.05 24.73
CA PRO A 105 -12.83 -20.96 25.66
C PRO A 105 -14.19 -21.39 25.09
N PRO A 106 -14.51 -22.69 25.07
CA PRO A 106 -15.82 -23.16 24.64
C PRO A 106 -16.88 -22.66 25.64
N GLY A 107 -17.85 -21.85 25.18
CA GLY A 107 -18.98 -21.47 26.05
C GLY A 107 -19.75 -20.19 25.73
N ARG A 108 -19.27 -19.28 24.87
CA ARG A 108 -20.07 -18.11 24.46
C ARG A 108 -20.90 -18.44 23.22
N ARG A 109 -22.16 -18.85 23.43
CA ARG A 109 -23.16 -18.87 22.35
C ARG A 109 -23.55 -17.44 21.99
N ALA A 110 -23.50 -17.10 20.70
CA ALA A 110 -24.07 -15.86 20.19
C ALA A 110 -25.60 -15.84 20.42
N PRO A 111 -26.21 -14.66 20.63
CA PRO A 111 -27.65 -14.55 20.72
C PRO A 111 -28.30 -15.00 19.40
N ALA A 112 -29.18 -15.99 19.48
CA ALA A 112 -29.94 -16.50 18.34
C ALA A 112 -30.93 -15.42 17.86
N GLY A 113 -30.77 -14.96 16.62
CA GLY A 113 -31.77 -14.08 15.99
C GLY A 113 -31.30 -13.18 14.85
N ALA A 114 -30.01 -12.99 14.64
CA ALA A 114 -29.51 -12.26 13.47
C ALA A 114 -29.21 -13.26 12.35
N ALA A 115 -30.17 -13.49 11.46
CA ALA A 115 -29.91 -14.20 10.20
C ALA A 115 -28.92 -13.36 9.39
N LEU A 116 -27.64 -13.71 9.46
CA LEU A 116 -26.61 -13.15 8.59
C LEU A 116 -26.95 -13.56 7.16
N ASP A 117 -27.12 -12.56 6.29
CA ASP A 117 -27.19 -12.79 4.86
C ASP A 117 -25.83 -13.30 4.37
N TRP A 118 -25.72 -14.62 4.21
CA TRP A 118 -24.53 -15.32 3.73
C TRP A 118 -24.08 -14.85 2.34
N THR A 119 -24.98 -14.24 1.56
CA THR A 119 -24.66 -13.62 0.26
C THR A 119 -23.84 -12.34 0.46
N ALA A 120 -24.20 -11.51 1.44
CA ALA A 120 -23.45 -10.30 1.79
C ALA A 120 -22.08 -10.63 2.40
N VAL A 121 -22.02 -11.66 3.26
CA VAL A 121 -20.76 -12.14 3.86
C VAL A 121 -19.84 -12.76 2.81
N GLY A 122 -20.37 -13.58 1.90
CA GLY A 122 -19.61 -14.15 0.79
C GLY A 122 -19.03 -13.09 -0.13
N THR A 123 -19.81 -12.06 -0.46
CA THR A 123 -19.37 -10.94 -1.31
C THR A 123 -18.27 -10.12 -0.62
N ALA A 124 -18.39 -9.86 0.69
CA ALA A 124 -17.38 -9.14 1.46
C ALA A 124 -16.09 -9.95 1.64
N ALA A 125 -16.16 -11.26 1.82
CA ALA A 125 -15.00 -12.13 2.00
C ALA A 125 -14.18 -12.31 0.70
N THR A 126 -14.85 -12.49 -0.45
CA THR A 126 -14.16 -12.49 -1.76
C THR A 126 -13.51 -11.13 -2.04
N PHE A 127 -14.16 -10.04 -1.63
CA PHE A 127 -13.60 -8.69 -1.77
C PHE A 127 -12.37 -8.46 -0.87
N CYS A 128 -12.38 -8.88 0.40
CA CYS A 128 -11.20 -8.75 1.26
C CYS A 128 -10.02 -9.62 0.80
N SER A 129 -10.28 -10.82 0.27
CA SER A 129 -9.23 -11.75 -0.21
C SER A 129 -8.58 -11.33 -1.52
N VAL A 130 -9.27 -10.53 -2.34
CA VAL A 130 -8.73 -10.03 -3.62
C VAL A 130 -7.99 -8.69 -3.45
N TYR A 131 -8.36 -7.88 -2.46
CA TYR A 131 -7.90 -6.47 -2.37
C TYR A 131 -6.91 -6.17 -1.22
N LEU A 132 -6.65 -7.10 -0.30
CA LEU A 132 -5.61 -6.97 0.73
C LEU A 132 -4.47 -7.96 0.44
N THR A 133 -3.26 -7.46 0.20
CA THR A 133 -2.04 -8.26 -0.01
C THR A 133 -1.55 -8.99 1.25
N MET A 134 -2.30 -8.93 2.35
CA MET A 134 -2.09 -9.76 3.53
C MET A 134 -3.15 -10.85 3.59
N PRO A 135 -2.79 -12.13 3.85
CA PRO A 135 -3.76 -13.19 4.01
C PRO A 135 -4.66 -12.87 5.21
N VAL A 136 -5.91 -12.48 4.94
CA VAL A 136 -6.92 -12.30 5.98
C VAL A 136 -7.50 -13.66 6.27
N HIS A 137 -7.15 -14.23 7.42
CA HIS A 137 -7.78 -15.47 7.88
C HIS A 137 -9.20 -15.13 8.36
N VAL A 138 -10.19 -15.56 7.59
CA VAL A 138 -11.61 -15.47 7.96
C VAL A 138 -12.01 -16.84 8.48
N GLU A 139 -12.19 -16.94 9.80
CA GLU A 139 -12.74 -18.13 10.42
C GLU A 139 -14.23 -17.89 10.65
N VAL A 140 -15.05 -18.80 10.11
CA VAL A 140 -16.50 -18.77 10.25
C VAL A 140 -16.89 -19.90 11.21
N THR A 141 -17.30 -19.54 12.42
CA THR A 141 -17.70 -20.50 13.46
C THR A 141 -19.13 -20.19 13.90
N GLY A 142 -20.10 -20.92 13.32
CA GLY A 142 -21.52 -20.66 13.52
C GLY A 142 -21.95 -19.32 12.88
N ASP A 143 -22.68 -18.50 13.65
CA ASP A 143 -23.18 -17.18 13.20
C ASP A 143 -22.18 -16.03 13.44
N MET A 144 -20.89 -16.31 13.66
CA MET A 144 -19.89 -15.28 13.92
C MET A 144 -18.77 -15.31 12.87
N VAL A 145 -18.50 -14.13 12.29
CA VAL A 145 -17.37 -13.91 11.38
C VAL A 145 -16.32 -13.10 12.12
N THR A 146 -15.17 -13.69 12.39
CA THR A 146 -14.02 -13.00 12.99
C THR A 146 -12.94 -12.79 11.95
N SER A 147 -12.66 -11.53 11.60
CA SER A 147 -11.49 -11.15 10.79
C SER A 147 -10.38 -10.65 11.70
N THR A 148 -9.23 -11.32 11.68
CA THR A 148 -8.07 -10.90 12.48
C THR A 148 -7.21 -9.95 11.64
N GLY A 149 -7.18 -8.67 12.01
CA GLY A 149 -6.26 -7.68 11.43
C GLY A 149 -6.96 -6.42 10.92
N THR A 150 -6.77 -5.33 11.65
CA THR A 150 -7.11 -3.93 11.30
C THR A 150 -8.57 -3.52 11.53
N ARG A 151 -8.80 -2.65 12.51
CA ARG A 151 -10.06 -1.90 12.68
C ARG A 151 -10.16 -0.85 11.58
N ILE A 152 -10.67 -1.24 10.41
CA ILE A 152 -11.32 -0.28 9.51
C ILE A 152 -12.73 -0.11 10.08
N GLY A 153 -13.12 1.12 10.42
CA GLY A 153 -14.49 1.39 10.88
C GLY A 153 -15.47 0.86 9.84
N SER A 154 -16.38 -0.02 10.25
CA SER A 154 -17.35 -0.69 9.37
C SER A 154 -18.11 0.28 8.46
N GLU A 155 -18.30 1.52 8.90
CA GLU A 155 -18.93 2.59 8.13
C GLU A 155 -18.15 3.01 6.87
N GLN A 156 -16.81 3.08 6.92
CA GLN A 156 -16.00 3.45 5.74
C GLN A 156 -15.96 2.33 4.70
N LEU A 157 -15.92 1.07 5.14
CA LEU A 157 -15.94 -0.08 4.24
C LEU A 157 -17.29 -0.16 3.50
N MET A 158 -18.39 0.06 4.21
CA MET A 158 -19.74 0.08 3.65
C MET A 158 -19.93 1.22 2.63
N LEU A 159 -19.35 2.40 2.87
CA LEU A 159 -19.45 3.53 1.95
C LEU A 159 -18.73 3.26 0.61
N ILE A 160 -17.54 2.65 0.67
CA ILE A 160 -16.75 2.30 -0.52
C ILE A 160 -17.44 1.20 -1.34
N VAL A 161 -18.05 0.22 -0.69
CA VAL A 161 -18.82 -0.84 -1.35
C VAL A 161 -20.09 -0.26 -1.99
N ALA A 162 -20.83 0.59 -1.28
CA ALA A 162 -22.07 1.21 -1.78
C ALA A 162 -21.82 2.09 -3.02
N GLN A 163 -20.79 2.94 -3.00
CA GLN A 163 -20.43 3.79 -4.15
C GLN A 163 -20.06 2.98 -5.39
N ARG A 164 -19.43 1.81 -5.23
CA ARG A 164 -19.01 0.95 -6.36
C ARG A 164 -20.15 0.11 -6.93
N VAL A 165 -21.08 -0.32 -6.10
CA VAL A 165 -22.32 -0.97 -6.58
C VAL A 165 -23.14 0.02 -7.41
N GLN A 166 -23.27 1.26 -6.95
CA GLN A 166 -24.02 2.30 -7.66
C GLN A 166 -23.39 2.63 -9.03
N ALA A 167 -22.06 2.74 -9.12
CA ALA A 167 -21.37 2.96 -10.39
C ALA A 167 -21.60 1.82 -11.40
N ARG A 168 -21.58 0.56 -10.96
CA ARG A 168 -21.85 -0.60 -11.83
C ARG A 168 -23.30 -0.68 -12.29
N VAL A 169 -24.25 -0.34 -11.43
CA VAL A 169 -25.68 -0.32 -11.80
C VAL A 169 -25.97 0.77 -12.83
N LEU A 170 -25.31 1.94 -12.73
CA LEU A 170 -25.45 3.01 -13.72
C LEU A 170 -24.81 2.63 -15.05
N ALA A 171 -23.63 1.98 -15.04
CA ALA A 171 -22.97 1.51 -16.25
C ALA A 171 -23.74 0.40 -16.98
N ALA A 172 -24.49 -0.44 -16.26
CA ALA A 172 -25.32 -1.50 -16.86
C ALA A 172 -26.67 -1.00 -17.40
N ARG A 173 -27.01 0.28 -17.17
CA ARG A 173 -28.26 0.91 -17.62
C ARG A 173 -28.05 1.88 -18.78
N ALA A 174 -26.80 2.15 -19.17
CA ALA A 174 -26.43 2.94 -20.33
C ALA A 174 -26.13 1.99 -21.51
#